data_AF-A0A540K568-F1
#
_entry.id   AF-A0A540K568-F1
#
_cell.length_a   1.000
_cell.length_b   1.000
_cell.length_c   1.000
_cell.angle_alpha   90.00
_cell.angle_beta   90.00
_cell.angle_gamma   90.00
#
_symmetry.space_group_name_H-M   'P 1'
#
loop_
_entity.id
_entity.type
_entity.pdbx_description
1 polymer ?
#
loop_
_entity_poly.entity_id
_entity_poly.type
_entity_poly.pdbx_seq_one_letter_code
_entity_poly.pdbx_strand_id
1 'polypeptide(L)'
;MNRAVEGMEVVQPGLKENISYFRVLEQRQFEAHQKAAAAAQANLGGTAQMDGIGHEMNLKDVIEAHAQQHGLLFRPKPGRMHNGHQMYGFGNVSIIVDSLNQKVYAQTEETWSLVSLERLLDMHKNSLTRRR
;
A
#
# COMPACT_ATOMS: atom_id res chain seq x y z
N MET A 1 16.07 -63.33 25.92
CA MET A 1 15.15 -63.10 24.78
C MET A 1 14.56 -61.70 24.89
N ASN A 2 14.80 -60.86 23.87
CA ASN A 2 13.98 -59.76 23.28
C ASN A 2 12.91 -59.09 24.18
N ARG A 3 12.77 -57.76 24.26
CA ARG A 3 12.63 -56.82 23.14
C ARG A 3 12.46 -55.38 23.70
N ALA A 4 13.03 -54.39 23.01
CA ALA A 4 12.80 -52.96 23.23
C ALA A 4 11.35 -52.55 22.90
N VAL A 5 10.88 -51.47 23.53
CA VAL A 5 9.88 -50.57 22.92
C VAL A 5 10.24 -49.13 23.30
N GLU A 6 10.71 -48.44 22.28
CA GLU A 6 11.19 -47.07 22.22
C GLU A 6 10.02 -46.06 22.32
N GLY A 7 10.36 -44.88 22.83
CA GLY A 7 9.83 -43.57 22.44
C GLY A 7 8.38 -43.49 21.97
N MET A 8 7.49 -43.11 22.89
CA MET A 8 6.27 -42.40 22.51
C MET A 8 6.35 -41.00 23.12
N GLU A 9 7.05 -40.11 22.42
CA GLU A 9 7.01 -38.68 22.70
C GLU A 9 5.58 -38.22 22.42
N VAL A 10 4.83 -37.94 23.50
CA VAL A 10 3.46 -37.42 23.45
C VAL A 10 3.49 -35.99 22.91
N VAL A 11 3.59 -35.86 21.58
CA VAL A 11 3.44 -34.59 20.89
C VAL A 11 1.97 -34.20 20.95
N GLN A 12 1.68 -33.17 21.76
CA GLN A 12 0.36 -32.56 21.86
C GLN A 12 -0.17 -32.18 20.46
N PRO A 13 -1.31 -32.74 20.02
CA PRO A 13 -1.96 -32.33 18.79
C PRO A 13 -2.61 -30.96 19.02
N GLY A 14 -2.08 -29.93 18.37
CA GLY A 14 -2.63 -28.57 18.44
C GLY A 14 -1.61 -27.45 18.22
N LEU A 15 -0.30 -27.73 18.31
CA LEU A 15 0.73 -26.68 18.15
C LEU A 15 1.34 -26.60 16.74
N LYS A 16 1.27 -27.68 15.95
CA LYS A 16 1.86 -27.74 14.60
C LYS A 16 0.96 -27.14 13.51
N GLU A 17 -0.34 -27.02 13.76
CA GLU A 17 -1.33 -26.58 12.77
C GLU A 17 -1.36 -25.05 12.59
N ASN A 18 -0.96 -24.30 13.62
CA ASN A 18 -0.91 -22.84 13.56
C ASN A 18 0.18 -22.33 12.61
N ILE A 19 1.34 -22.99 12.56
CA ILE A 19 2.48 -22.53 11.74
C ILE A 19 2.15 -22.72 10.24
N SER A 20 1.48 -23.82 9.88
CA SER A 20 1.01 -24.03 8.51
C SER A 20 -0.01 -22.97 8.09
N TYR A 21 -0.92 -22.59 8.99
CA TYR A 21 -1.93 -21.58 8.68
C TYR A 21 -1.30 -20.21 8.41
N PHE A 22 -0.33 -19.79 9.23
CA PHE A 22 0.40 -18.53 9.00
C PHE A 22 1.18 -18.55 7.67
N ARG A 23 1.84 -19.67 7.32
CA ARG A 23 2.54 -19.81 6.03
C ARG A 23 1.58 -19.76 4.83
N VAL A 24 0.43 -20.42 4.92
CA VAL A 24 -0.58 -20.42 3.85
C VAL A 24 -1.20 -19.03 3.70
N LEU A 25 -1.43 -18.32 4.80
CA LEU A 25 -1.94 -16.95 4.78
C LEU A 25 -0.93 -15.98 4.15
N GLU A 26 0.34 -16.08 4.54
CA GLU A 26 1.43 -15.26 3.99
C GLU A 26 1.64 -15.52 2.49
N GLN A 27 1.63 -16.79 2.07
CA GLN A 27 1.76 -17.16 0.67
C GLN A 27 0.59 -16.65 -0.18
N ARG A 28 -0.65 -16.78 0.32
CA ARG A 28 -1.84 -16.26 -0.39
C ARG A 28 -1.81 -14.74 -0.48
N GLN A 29 -1.35 -14.04 0.56
CA GLN A 29 -1.16 -12.59 0.49
C GLN A 29 -0.09 -12.23 -0.55
N PHE A 30 1.04 -12.93 -0.59
CA PHE A 30 2.10 -12.65 -1.55
C PHE A 30 1.66 -12.92 -2.99
N GLU A 31 0.91 -14.00 -3.24
CA GLU A 31 0.32 -14.31 -4.54
C GLU A 31 -0.76 -13.29 -4.94
N ALA A 32 -1.58 -12.80 -4.01
CA ALA A 32 -2.55 -11.74 -4.28
C ALA A 32 -1.87 -10.42 -4.65
N HIS A 33 -0.78 -10.06 -3.95
CA HIS A 33 0.01 -8.86 -4.27
C HIS A 33 0.73 -9.00 -5.61
N GLN A 34 1.33 -10.16 -5.91
CA GLN A 34 1.93 -10.43 -7.22
C GLN A 34 0.90 -10.44 -8.34
N LYS A 35 -0.29 -11.01 -8.13
CA LYS A 35 -1.36 -11.03 -9.14
C LYS A 35 -1.93 -9.62 -9.36
N ALA A 36 -2.06 -8.81 -8.31
CA ALA A 36 -2.43 -7.41 -8.44
C ALA A 36 -1.34 -6.57 -9.13
N ALA A 37 -0.06 -6.82 -8.84
CA ALA A 37 1.07 -6.16 -9.51
C ALA A 37 1.21 -6.60 -10.98
N ALA A 38 0.97 -7.87 -11.30
CA ALA A 38 0.97 -8.40 -12.67
C ALA A 38 -0.25 -7.90 -13.46
N ALA A 39 -1.42 -7.77 -12.83
CA ALA A 39 -2.59 -7.12 -13.44
C ALA A 39 -2.33 -5.62 -13.68
N ALA A 40 -1.64 -4.94 -12.76
CA ALA A 40 -1.22 -3.55 -12.95
C ALA A 40 -0.16 -3.42 -14.06
N GLN A 41 0.76 -4.37 -14.22
CA GLN A 41 1.76 -4.38 -15.29
C GLN A 41 1.18 -4.80 -16.65
N ALA A 42 0.16 -5.67 -16.70
CA ALA A 42 -0.58 -5.97 -17.92
C ALA A 42 -1.35 -4.74 -18.46
N ASN A 43 -1.71 -3.80 -17.58
CA ASN A 43 -2.31 -2.51 -17.95
C ASN A 43 -1.29 -1.47 -18.46
N LEU A 44 0.02 -1.72 -18.39
CA LEU A 44 1.05 -0.79 -18.92
C LEU A 44 1.49 -1.12 -20.36
N GLY A 45 0.94 -2.16 -20.99
CA GLY A 45 1.30 -2.59 -22.35
C GLY A 45 0.31 -2.24 -23.47
N GLY A 46 -0.85 -1.68 -23.17
CA GLY A 46 -1.92 -1.43 -24.15
C GLY A 46 -2.19 0.06 -24.34
N THR A 47 -1.56 0.68 -25.33
CA THR A 47 -2.06 1.93 -25.90
C THR A 47 -3.48 1.71 -26.43
N ALA A 48 -4.36 2.67 -26.15
CA ALA A 48 -5.73 2.82 -26.64
C ALA A 48 -6.80 1.95 -25.96
N GLN A 49 -7.45 2.52 -24.95
CA GLN A 49 -8.91 2.41 -24.83
C GLN A 49 -9.45 3.65 -24.10
N MET A 50 -9.71 4.66 -24.91
CA MET A 50 -10.72 5.67 -24.64
C MET A 50 -12.07 4.95 -24.78
N ASP A 51 -12.71 4.57 -23.68
CA ASP A 51 -14.12 4.16 -23.69
C ASP A 51 -14.74 4.30 -22.29
N GLY A 52 -15.33 5.48 -22.05
CA GLY A 52 -16.79 5.56 -21.99
C GLY A 52 -17.56 4.73 -20.96
N ILE A 53 -16.97 4.36 -19.82
CA ILE A 53 -17.75 3.94 -18.65
C ILE A 53 -17.46 4.97 -17.58
N GLY A 54 -18.46 5.80 -17.24
CA GLY A 54 -18.36 6.87 -16.26
C GLY A 54 -17.56 6.46 -15.03
N HIS A 55 -16.25 6.71 -15.07
CA HIS A 55 -15.38 6.53 -13.93
C HIS A 55 -15.65 7.76 -13.09
N GLU A 56 -16.48 7.60 -12.06
CA GLU A 56 -16.31 8.42 -10.88
C GLU A 56 -14.84 8.27 -10.47
N MET A 57 -14.01 9.23 -10.87
CA MET A 57 -12.58 9.20 -10.57
C MET A 57 -12.44 9.16 -9.05
N ASN A 58 -11.82 8.09 -8.52
CA ASN A 58 -11.57 8.00 -7.10
C ASN A 58 -10.59 9.11 -6.74
N LEU A 59 -10.71 9.71 -5.55
CA LEU A 59 -9.78 10.74 -5.08
C LEU A 59 -8.30 10.30 -5.22
N LYS A 60 -8.02 9.00 -5.04
CA LYS A 60 -6.67 8.45 -5.26
C LYS A 60 -6.22 8.58 -6.71
N ASP A 61 -7.10 8.32 -7.68
CA ASP A 61 -6.80 8.43 -9.11
C ASP A 61 -6.56 9.90 -9.50
N VAL A 62 -7.33 10.82 -8.91
CA VAL A 62 -7.13 12.27 -9.11
C VAL A 62 -5.77 12.71 -8.57
N ILE A 63 -5.39 12.26 -7.38
CA ILE A 63 -4.07 12.54 -6.79
C ILE A 63 -2.96 11.96 -7.67
N GLU A 64 -3.14 10.74 -8.17
CA GLU A 64 -2.17 10.07 -9.03
C GLU A 64 -1.96 10.83 -10.35
N ALA A 65 -3.04 11.16 -11.05
CA ALA A 65 -2.98 11.95 -12.28
C ALA A 65 -2.28 13.30 -12.05
N HIS A 66 -2.62 13.98 -10.95
CA HIS A 66 -1.98 15.24 -10.57
C HIS A 66 -0.48 15.06 -10.27
N ALA A 67 -0.10 13.98 -9.57
CA ALA A 67 1.31 13.69 -9.33
C ALA A 67 2.07 13.47 -10.66
N GLN A 68 1.50 12.67 -11.56
CA GLN A 68 2.09 12.36 -12.86
C GLN A 68 2.25 13.62 -13.73
N GLN A 69 1.26 14.51 -13.77
CA GLN A 69 1.32 15.79 -14.48
C GLN A 69 2.51 16.67 -14.03
N HIS A 70 2.94 16.54 -12.77
CA HIS A 70 4.06 17.29 -12.20
C HIS A 70 5.35 16.46 -12.10
N GLY A 71 5.42 15.29 -12.74
CA GLY A 71 6.60 14.42 -12.72
C GLY A 71 6.88 13.76 -11.37
N LEU A 72 5.85 13.63 -10.53
CA LEU A 72 5.91 13.03 -9.20
C LEU A 72 5.32 11.62 -9.21
N LEU A 73 5.74 10.83 -8.23
CA LEU A 73 5.19 9.50 -7.98
C LEU A 73 4.18 9.56 -6.84
N PHE A 74 3.01 8.94 -7.06
CA PHE A 74 2.04 8.63 -6.02
C PHE A 74 2.06 7.12 -5.76
N ARG A 75 2.54 6.68 -4.58
CA ARG A 75 2.67 5.25 -4.26
C ARG A 75 2.38 4.95 -2.80
N PRO A 76 1.76 3.80 -2.47
CA PRO A 76 1.60 3.39 -1.08
C PRO A 76 2.97 3.17 -0.41
N LYS A 77 3.04 3.40 0.90
CA LYS A 77 4.18 3.05 1.75
C LYS A 77 3.84 1.76 2.51
N PRO A 78 4.24 0.57 2.04
CA PRO A 78 3.85 -0.70 2.66
C PRO A 78 4.25 -0.76 4.15
N GLY A 79 3.38 -1.30 4.99
CA GLY A 79 3.61 -1.40 6.44
C GLY A 79 3.59 -0.05 7.18
N ARG A 80 3.13 1.03 6.52
CA ARG A 80 2.92 2.34 7.15
C ARG A 80 1.45 2.71 7.13
N MET A 81 0.86 2.78 8.31
CA MET A 81 -0.50 3.25 8.52
C MET A 81 -0.52 4.36 9.57
N HIS A 82 -1.54 5.21 9.49
CA HIS A 82 -1.83 6.22 10.50
C HIS A 82 -3.34 6.27 10.72
N ASN A 83 -3.77 6.09 11.97
CA ASN A 83 -5.19 6.01 12.35
C ASN A 83 -6.00 5.02 11.49
N GLY A 84 -5.41 3.89 11.13
CA GLY A 84 -6.06 2.88 10.27
C GLY A 84 -6.05 3.20 8.77
N HIS A 85 -5.54 4.36 8.37
CA HIS A 85 -5.40 4.72 6.96
C HIS A 85 -4.01 4.38 6.42
N GLN A 86 -3.97 3.83 5.20
CA GLN A 86 -2.73 3.59 4.46
C GLN A 86 -2.03 4.91 4.17
N MET A 87 -0.72 4.98 4.48
CA MET A 87 0.12 6.12 4.11
C MET A 87 0.59 5.98 2.65
N TYR A 88 0.60 7.08 1.92
CA TYR A 88 1.12 7.19 0.56
C TYR A 88 2.26 8.20 0.52
N GLY A 89 3.15 8.05 -0.45
CA GLY A 89 4.09 9.08 -0.85
C GLY A 89 3.52 9.87 -2.02
N PHE A 90 3.52 11.19 -1.91
CA PHE A 90 3.34 12.14 -3.01
C PHE A 90 4.69 12.83 -3.22
N GLY A 91 5.52 12.28 -4.11
CA GLY A 91 6.93 12.62 -4.20
C GLY A 91 7.63 12.44 -2.83
N ASN A 92 8.12 13.54 -2.25
CA ASN A 92 8.78 13.54 -0.94
C ASN A 92 7.83 13.74 0.25
N VAL A 93 6.54 13.99 0.01
CA VAL A 93 5.55 14.27 1.05
C VAL A 93 4.82 12.98 1.43
N SER A 94 4.69 12.70 2.72
CA SER A 94 3.80 11.62 3.20
C SER A 94 2.37 12.13 3.27
N ILE A 95 1.42 11.39 2.71
CA ILE A 95 0.00 11.74 2.73
C ILE A 95 -0.87 10.57 3.17
N ILE A 96 -2.08 10.89 3.60
CA ILE A 96 -3.18 9.96 3.87
C ILE A 96 -4.38 10.43 3.07
N VAL A 97 -5.09 9.47 2.47
CA VAL A 97 -6.31 9.75 1.73
C VAL A 97 -7.49 9.21 2.53
N ASP A 98 -8.37 10.11 2.93
CA ASP A 98 -9.67 9.78 3.49
C ASP A 98 -10.68 9.73 2.33
N SER A 99 -10.92 8.52 1.82
CA SER A 99 -11.87 8.28 0.73
C SER A 99 -13.33 8.43 1.16
N LEU A 100 -13.65 8.39 2.46
CA LEU A 100 -15.02 8.57 2.94
C LEU A 100 -15.40 10.05 2.92
N ASN A 101 -14.50 10.91 3.43
CA ASN A 101 -14.74 12.35 3.49
C ASN A 101 -14.17 13.11 2.28
N GLN A 102 -13.58 12.42 1.31
CA GLN A 102 -12.90 12.99 0.14
C GLN A 102 -11.85 14.05 0.53
N LYS A 103 -11.02 13.72 1.53
CA LYS A 103 -10.00 14.61 2.10
C LYS A 103 -8.61 14.04 1.99
N VAL A 104 -7.62 14.92 1.87
CA VAL A 104 -6.20 14.55 1.84
C VAL A 104 -5.45 15.24 2.97
N TYR A 105 -4.73 14.45 3.75
CA TYR A 105 -3.92 14.94 4.85
C TYR A 105 -2.45 14.75 4.52
N ALA A 106 -1.63 15.77 4.76
CA ALA A 106 -0.18 15.69 4.62
C ALA A 106 0.49 15.69 5.98
N GLN A 107 1.58 14.92 6.08
CA GLN A 107 2.46 14.94 7.23
C GLN A 107 3.31 16.21 7.19
N THR A 108 3.20 17.03 8.23
CA THR A 108 4.11 18.14 8.54
C THR A 108 5.06 17.73 9.67
N GLU A 109 5.90 18.64 10.16
CA GLU A 109 6.86 18.35 11.24
C GLU A 109 6.18 17.93 12.54
N GLU A 110 5.03 18.53 12.85
CA GLU A 110 4.38 18.36 14.15
C GLU A 110 3.07 17.57 14.05
N THR A 111 2.35 17.66 12.92
CA THR A 111 0.99 17.10 12.81
C THR A 111 0.62 16.69 11.38
N TRP A 112 -0.51 15.98 11.27
CA TRP A 112 -1.20 15.74 10.00
C TRP A 112 -2.20 16.87 9.74
N SER A 113 -2.07 17.56 8.60
CA SER A 113 -2.91 18.71 8.25
C SER A 113 -3.69 18.45 6.97
N LEU A 114 -4.96 18.89 6.93
CA LEU A 114 -5.78 18.86 5.72
C LEU A 114 -5.18 19.79 4.67
N VAL A 115 -4.99 19.31 3.44
CA VAL A 115 -4.34 20.07 2.36
C VAL A 115 -5.01 19.86 1.01
N SER A 116 -4.87 20.85 0.12
CA SER A 116 -5.22 20.74 -1.30
C SER A 116 -4.08 20.10 -2.11
N LEU A 117 -4.38 19.66 -3.34
CA LEU A 117 -3.37 19.12 -4.25
C LEU A 117 -2.28 20.15 -4.61
N GLU A 118 -2.67 21.39 -4.83
CA GLU A 118 -1.72 22.50 -5.05
C GLU A 118 -0.78 22.67 -3.87
N ARG A 119 -1.31 22.59 -2.64
CA ARG A 119 -0.50 22.70 -1.43
C ARG A 119 0.48 21.53 -1.29
N LEU A 120 0.12 20.32 -1.72
CA LEU A 120 1.03 19.18 -1.75
C LEU A 120 2.23 19.42 -2.67
N LEU A 121 2.02 20.05 -3.83
CA LEU A 121 3.12 20.42 -4.72
C LEU A 121 4.06 21.43 -4.06
N ASP A 122 3.52 22.45 -3.40
CA ASP A 122 4.35 23.43 -2.69
C ASP A 122 5.15 22.79 -1.56
N MET A 123 4.52 21.89 -0.79
CA MET A 123 5.20 21.12 0.25
C MET A 123 6.33 20.26 -0.34
N HIS A 124 6.09 19.64 -1.50
CA HIS A 124 7.13 18.89 -2.20
C HIS A 124 8.30 19.79 -2.61
N LYS A 125 8.05 20.95 -3.22
CA LYS A 125 9.09 21.91 -3.62
C LYS A 125 9.89 22.41 -2.41
N ASN A 126 9.22 22.75 -1.33
CA ASN A 126 9.84 23.19 -0.08
C ASN A 126 10.67 22.09 0.60
N SER A 127 10.27 20.83 0.46
CA SER A 127 11.06 19.71 0.97
C SER A 127 12.41 19.55 0.27
N LEU A 128 12.52 20.00 -0.98
CA LEU A 128 13.75 19.96 -1.77
C LEU A 128 14.70 21.11 -1.40
N THR A 129 14.17 22.31 -1.13
CA THR A 129 14.99 23.47 -0.74
C THR A 129 15.63 23.28 0.63
N ARG A 130 14.93 22.66 1.59
CA ARG A 130 15.49 22.34 2.92
C ARG A 130 16.61 21.29 2.90
N ARG A 131 16.81 20.56 1.80
CA ARG A 131 17.85 19.53 1.67
C ARG A 131 19.12 20.04 0.99
N ARG A 132 19.16 21.29 0.56
CA ARG A 132 20.34 21.96 -0.04
C ARG A 132 21.00 22.84 1.00
#